data_AF-A0A0A0DRJ7-F1
#
_entry.id   AF-A0A0A0DRJ7-F1
#
_cell.length_a   1.000
_cell.length_b   1.000
_cell.length_c   1.000
_cell.angle_alpha   90.00
_cell.angle_beta   90.00
_cell.angle_gamma   90.00
#
_symmetry.space_group_name_H-M   'P 1'
#
loop_
_entity.id
_entity.type
_entity.pdbx_description
1 polymer ?
#
loop_
_entity_poly.entity_id
_entity_poly.type
_entity_poly.pdbx_seq_one_letter_code
_entity_poly.pdbx_strand_id
1 'polypeptide(L)'
;MSIFSFTEEQGIGEVRSVETARITVRVTDGQRLQKARVGRLVAIQSMGDEWLIGIIERVWRHPVELPTLAEAEMPEDQAVIQQEENGVAISLVGTYRARDGQRRDTFSRAVFALPEINRPVFPIEEKSLEDFMGILSASSKAEAAAPLKVGTYTLDGKATAYIDGDKLFQRHAALLGSTGSGKSFTVASILEQSAQLPHTNMIVLDLHGEYSSMKFASHYRIAGIGDLKDAREGAIFLPFWLLTYDEMQSVFVDRSGDNAPNQALALMDSVIEMKRGAIETLKRVDLLDGFTVDTPVPYRLSELVQSLDSKNEEVIPTGEEYVSGAKKGQPKTEKGPLNGKLSRFLIRLKTKMNDRRYAFMYQAPAEYETYDALHALAKKLLGTGNAKDGVNPGIKIIDFSEVPSDILPVVVGLVARLVYQIQFWSDPGLAGDERHPVVIVCDEAHLYLPSSAASTGPLERRALENFERIAKEGRKYGVGLLVVSQRPSDVSTTILSQCSNIISLRLSNKTDQGVVKQLLPESLEGLMEVLPTLDVGEAVVVGDATLLPTRIRMNKPVHEPRSATIAFWSRWAKPKKEVDLVAAVENMRRQSRTA
;
A
#
# COMPACT_ATOMS: atom_id res chain seq x y z
N MET A 1 -12.14 -33.79 24.22
CA MET A 1 -10.74 -34.24 24.34
C MET A 1 -9.89 -33.13 23.77
N SER A 2 -8.74 -32.83 24.36
CA SER A 2 -7.77 -31.88 23.79
C SER A 2 -7.35 -32.36 22.40
N ILE A 3 -7.16 -31.43 21.46
CA ILE A 3 -6.58 -31.76 20.13
C ILE A 3 -5.15 -32.28 20.22
N PHE A 4 -4.47 -31.94 21.33
CA PHE A 4 -3.12 -32.38 21.62
C PHE A 4 -3.17 -33.63 22.51
N SER A 5 -2.78 -34.77 21.95
CA SER A 5 -2.47 -36.00 22.69
C SER A 5 -1.05 -36.45 22.30
N PHE A 6 -0.06 -36.04 23.07
CA PHE A 6 1.34 -36.41 22.82
C PHE A 6 1.77 -37.56 23.72
N THR A 7 2.64 -38.43 23.20
CA THR A 7 3.38 -39.42 24.00
C THR A 7 4.80 -38.92 24.27
N GLU A 8 5.44 -39.36 25.36
CA GLU A 8 6.80 -38.91 25.72
C GLU A 8 7.84 -39.16 24.62
N GLU A 9 7.66 -40.20 23.80
CA GLU A 9 8.53 -40.54 22.67
C GLU A 9 8.47 -39.51 21.52
N GLN A 10 7.41 -38.71 21.46
CA GLN A 10 7.23 -37.65 20.46
C GLN A 10 7.95 -36.35 20.83
N GLY A 11 8.44 -36.22 22.07
CA GLY A 11 9.13 -35.01 22.52
C GLY A 11 10.43 -34.72 21.75
N ILE A 12 10.64 -33.46 21.37
CA ILE A 12 11.89 -32.98 20.79
C ILE A 12 12.98 -32.87 21.86
N GLY A 13 12.63 -32.34 23.03
CA GLY A 13 13.56 -32.05 24.11
C GLY A 13 12.87 -31.38 25.29
N GLU A 14 13.67 -30.83 26.19
CA GLU A 14 13.19 -30.23 27.45
C GLU A 14 13.58 -28.76 27.55
N VAL A 15 12.68 -27.94 28.10
CA VAL A 15 12.92 -26.51 28.38
C VAL A 15 14.11 -26.36 29.33
N ARG A 16 15.12 -25.57 28.95
CA ARG A 16 16.32 -25.30 29.75
C ARG A 16 16.35 -23.88 30.32
N SER A 17 15.98 -22.90 29.51
CA SER A 17 15.87 -21.51 29.94
C SER A 17 14.65 -20.84 29.32
N VAL A 18 14.09 -19.86 30.05
CA VAL A 18 12.95 -19.07 29.62
C VAL A 18 13.29 -17.59 29.83
N GLU A 19 13.32 -16.84 28.72
CA GLU A 19 13.61 -15.42 28.65
C GLU A 19 12.40 -14.70 28.05
N THR A 20 11.45 -14.33 28.90
CA THR A 20 10.20 -13.69 28.48
C THR A 20 9.44 -14.53 27.45
N ALA A 21 9.48 -14.18 26.16
CA ALA A 21 8.80 -14.92 25.09
C ALA A 21 9.71 -15.94 24.39
N ARG A 22 11.01 -15.99 24.70
CA ARG A 22 11.95 -16.93 24.10
C ARG A 22 12.31 -18.05 25.06
N ILE A 23 12.39 -19.26 24.53
CA ILE A 23 12.72 -20.47 25.27
C ILE A 23 13.89 -21.15 24.59
N THR A 24 14.86 -21.59 25.38
CA THR A 24 15.89 -22.53 24.90
C THR A 24 15.53 -23.93 25.34
N VAL A 25 15.46 -24.84 24.38
CA VAL A 25 15.19 -26.26 24.59
C VAL A 25 16.48 -27.04 24.38
N ARG A 26 16.84 -27.89 25.35
CA ARG A 26 17.95 -28.84 25.20
C ARG A 26 17.41 -30.10 24.53
N VAL A 27 18.09 -30.53 23.47
CA VAL A 27 17.77 -31.76 22.74
C VAL A 27 18.81 -32.81 23.11
N THR A 28 18.35 -33.95 23.64
CA THR A 28 19.23 -35.01 24.14
C THR A 28 19.75 -35.95 23.06
N ASP A 29 19.10 -36.00 21.90
CA ASP A 29 19.42 -36.93 20.81
C ASP A 29 19.46 -36.23 19.44
N GLY A 30 20.51 -36.49 18.67
CA GLY A 30 20.67 -35.98 17.30
C GLY A 30 19.56 -36.43 16.35
N GLN A 31 18.91 -37.58 16.57
CA GLN A 31 17.74 -37.99 15.75
C GLN A 31 16.52 -37.12 16.03
N ARG A 32 16.29 -36.72 17.29
CA ARG A 32 15.20 -35.80 17.66
C ARG A 32 15.43 -34.40 17.12
N LEU A 33 16.70 -33.99 16.99
CA LEU A 33 17.06 -32.71 16.36
C LEU A 33 16.61 -32.61 14.90
N GLN A 34 16.54 -33.74 14.16
CA GLN A 34 16.04 -33.73 12.77
C GLN A 34 14.55 -33.36 12.67
N LYS A 35 13.78 -33.57 13.75
CA LYS A 35 12.37 -33.16 13.85
C LYS A 35 12.23 -31.66 14.15
N ALA A 36 13.26 -31.05 14.74
CA ALA A 36 13.31 -29.60 14.96
C ALA A 36 13.73 -28.89 13.67
N ARG A 37 12.77 -28.24 13.00
CA ARG A 37 13.03 -27.39 11.82
C ARG A 37 12.55 -25.97 12.10
N VAL A 38 13.31 -24.98 11.63
CA VAL A 38 12.91 -23.57 11.72
C VAL A 38 11.53 -23.37 11.08
N GLY A 39 10.68 -22.61 11.76
CA GLY A 39 9.30 -22.33 11.35
C GLY A 39 8.27 -23.40 11.72
N ARG A 40 8.66 -24.55 12.31
CA ARG A 40 7.69 -25.53 12.83
C ARG A 40 7.06 -25.06 14.13
N LEU A 41 5.79 -25.42 14.30
CA LEU A 41 5.04 -25.20 15.52
C LEU A 41 5.34 -26.31 16.54
N VAL A 42 5.46 -25.90 17.79
CA VAL A 42 5.60 -26.78 18.96
C VAL A 42 4.54 -26.45 20.00
N ALA A 43 4.20 -27.44 20.80
CA ALA A 43 3.32 -27.32 21.95
C ALA A 43 4.10 -27.65 23.23
N ILE A 44 3.91 -26.82 24.25
CA ILE A 44 4.49 -27.00 25.58
C ILE A 44 3.34 -26.97 26.57
N GLN A 45 3.19 -28.03 27.36
CA GLN A 45 2.12 -28.07 28.35
C GLN A 45 2.41 -27.07 29.48
N SER A 46 1.44 -26.22 29.79
CA SER A 46 1.47 -25.33 30.95
C SER A 46 0.71 -25.99 32.11
N MET A 47 -0.23 -25.28 32.74
CA MET A 47 -1.08 -25.78 33.81
C MET A 47 -2.39 -26.35 33.25
N GLY A 48 -2.79 -27.55 33.70
CA GLY A 48 -4.07 -28.17 33.32
C GLY A 48 -4.21 -28.47 31.83
N ASP A 49 -5.31 -27.97 31.23
CA ASP A 49 -5.66 -28.16 29.81
C ASP A 49 -5.11 -27.03 28.90
N GLU A 50 -4.13 -26.27 29.37
CA GLU A 50 -3.51 -25.16 28.62
C GLU A 50 -2.19 -25.59 27.95
N TRP A 51 -2.06 -25.23 26.67
CA TRP A 51 -0.86 -25.49 25.87
C TRP A 51 -0.28 -24.17 25.35
N LEU A 52 1.00 -23.94 25.61
CA LEU A 52 1.74 -22.85 25.00
C LEU A 52 2.17 -23.28 23.60
N ILE A 53 1.89 -22.44 22.61
CA ILE A 53 2.26 -22.67 21.22
C ILE A 53 3.47 -21.81 20.92
N GLY A 54 4.53 -22.44 20.42
CA GLY A 54 5.76 -21.79 20.02
C GLY A 54 6.15 -22.10 18.59
N ILE A 55 7.00 -21.26 18.02
CA ILE A 55 7.64 -21.48 16.71
C ILE A 55 9.14 -21.64 16.93
N ILE A 56 9.72 -22.65 16.28
CA ILE A 56 11.17 -22.86 16.28
C ILE A 56 11.82 -21.74 15.46
N GLU A 57 12.63 -20.89 16.11
CA GLU A 57 13.37 -19.81 15.45
C GLU A 57 14.72 -20.29 14.93
N ARG A 58 15.43 -21.09 15.73
CA ARG A 58 16.80 -21.49 15.43
C ARG A 58 17.09 -22.88 15.97
N VAL A 59 17.90 -23.63 15.25
CA VAL A 59 18.38 -24.96 15.64
C VAL A 59 19.91 -24.93 15.56
N TRP A 60 20.60 -25.39 16.61
CA TRP A 60 22.06 -25.46 16.62
C TRP A 60 22.56 -26.78 17.20
N ARG A 61 23.79 -27.11 16.81
CA ARG A 61 24.56 -28.27 17.25
C ARG A 61 25.98 -27.81 17.50
N HIS A 62 26.41 -27.84 18.76
CA HIS A 62 27.76 -27.47 19.15
C HIS A 62 28.50 -28.70 19.71
N PRO A 63 29.72 -29.01 19.24
CA PRO A 63 30.58 -29.94 19.92
C PRO A 63 31.05 -29.30 21.23
N VAL A 64 30.91 -30.01 22.35
CA VAL A 64 31.44 -29.61 23.65
C VAL A 64 32.78 -30.31 23.85
N GLU A 65 33.85 -29.51 23.83
CA GLU A 65 35.15 -29.95 24.33
C GLU A 65 35.13 -29.80 25.85
N LEU A 66 35.10 -30.94 26.56
CA LEU A 66 35.24 -30.94 28.02
C LEU A 66 36.67 -30.49 28.37
N PRO A 67 36.86 -29.49 29.25
CA PRO A 67 38.19 -29.22 29.78
C PRO A 67 38.61 -30.44 30.59
N THR A 68 39.71 -31.09 30.17
CA THR A 68 40.39 -32.10 30.97
C THR A 68 40.78 -31.45 32.29
N LEU A 69 40.05 -31.77 33.37
CA LEU A 69 40.52 -31.49 34.72
C LEU A 69 41.89 -32.14 34.87
N ALA A 70 42.84 -31.35 35.35
CA ALA A 70 44.27 -31.62 35.37
C ALA A 70 44.63 -33.07 35.72
N GLU A 71 45.54 -33.62 34.91
CA GLU A 71 46.51 -34.69 35.19
C GLU A 71 46.36 -35.38 36.56
N ALA A 72 45.47 -36.37 36.63
CA ALA A 72 45.57 -37.44 37.61
C ALA A 72 45.10 -38.74 36.92
N GLU A 73 46.11 -39.48 36.42
CA GLU A 73 46.08 -40.91 36.07
C GLU A 73 44.72 -41.48 35.63
N MET A 74 44.42 -41.38 34.32
CA MET A 74 43.38 -42.20 33.69
C MET A 74 44.01 -43.17 32.68
N PRO A 75 43.58 -44.45 32.65
CA PRO A 75 44.13 -45.46 31.74
C PRO A 75 43.81 -45.16 30.27
N GLU A 76 44.72 -45.55 29.37
CA GLU A 76 44.78 -45.19 27.93
C GLU A 76 43.61 -45.65 27.02
N ASP A 77 42.47 -46.10 27.56
CA ASP A 77 41.37 -46.68 26.76
C ASP A 77 40.02 -45.97 26.92
N GLN A 78 40.00 -44.68 27.30
CA GLN A 78 38.78 -43.87 27.24
C GLN A 78 38.79 -42.97 26.01
N ALA A 79 38.11 -43.42 24.95
CA ALA A 79 37.72 -42.57 23.84
C ALA A 79 37.11 -41.27 24.38
N VAL A 80 37.65 -40.12 23.97
CA VAL A 80 37.07 -38.80 24.25
C VAL A 80 35.63 -38.84 23.72
N ILE A 81 34.66 -38.99 24.62
CA ILE A 81 33.24 -38.88 24.25
C ILE A 81 33.03 -37.41 23.91
N GLN A 82 33.04 -37.09 22.61
CA GLN A 82 32.58 -35.79 22.14
C GLN A 82 31.10 -35.66 22.53
N GLN A 83 30.82 -34.91 23.61
CA GLN A 83 29.46 -34.57 23.96
C GLN A 83 28.99 -33.47 23.01
N GLU A 84 27.82 -33.63 22.43
CA GLU A 84 27.20 -32.62 21.59
C GLU A 84 26.12 -31.89 22.38
N GLU A 85 26.22 -30.56 22.42
CA GLU A 85 25.16 -29.71 22.93
C GLU A 85 24.25 -29.31 21.77
N ASN A 86 23.12 -30.01 21.68
CA ASN A 86 22.06 -29.73 20.73
C ASN A 86 21.00 -28.85 21.39
N GLY A 87 20.62 -27.78 20.69
CA GLY A 87 19.65 -26.83 21.23
C GLY A 87 18.74 -26.23 20.17
N VAL A 88 17.58 -25.81 20.63
CA VAL A 88 16.55 -25.17 19.81
C VAL A 88 16.07 -23.92 20.53
N ALA A 89 16.03 -22.80 19.83
CA ALA A 89 15.39 -21.57 20.30
C ALA A 89 13.97 -21.53 19.77
N ILE A 90 13.03 -21.28 20.68
CA ILE A 90 11.60 -21.28 20.41
C ILE A 90 11.03 -19.95 20.87
N SER A 91 10.31 -19.29 19.98
CA SER A 91 9.54 -18.09 20.31
C SER A 91 8.11 -18.47 20.60
N LEU A 92 7.61 -18.13 21.78
CA LEU A 92 6.23 -18.33 22.18
C LEU A 92 5.33 -17.36 21.42
N VAL A 93 4.27 -17.90 20.82
CA VAL A 93 3.34 -17.13 19.97
C VAL A 93 1.98 -16.98 20.63
N GLY A 94 1.59 -17.88 21.53
CA GLY A 94 0.33 -17.76 22.24
C GLY A 94 -0.02 -18.97 23.09
N THR A 95 -1.26 -18.98 23.58
CA THR A 95 -1.81 -20.03 24.43
C THR A 95 -3.07 -20.60 23.80
N TYR A 96 -3.11 -21.93 23.67
CA TYR A 96 -4.29 -22.71 23.32
C TYR A 96 -4.94 -23.26 24.60
N ARG A 97 -6.27 -23.15 24.68
CA ARG A 97 -7.09 -23.69 25.76
C ARG A 97 -8.14 -24.64 25.20
N ALA A 98 -8.17 -25.87 25.69
CA ALA A 98 -9.24 -26.81 25.32
C ALA A 98 -10.62 -26.37 25.83
N ARG A 99 -10.67 -25.63 26.95
CA ARG A 99 -11.90 -25.03 27.52
C ARG A 99 -11.62 -23.63 28.04
N ASP A 100 -12.43 -22.66 27.59
CA ASP A 100 -12.39 -21.27 28.03
C ASP A 100 -13.83 -20.81 28.34
N GLY A 101 -14.26 -21.03 29.59
CA GLY A 101 -15.65 -20.85 29.99
C GLY A 101 -16.60 -21.77 29.24
N GLN A 102 -17.48 -21.20 28.39
CA GLN A 102 -18.38 -21.96 27.51
C GLN A 102 -17.78 -22.27 26.14
N ARG A 103 -16.68 -21.61 25.76
CA ARG A 103 -16.00 -21.84 24.47
C ARG A 103 -15.06 -23.04 24.61
N ARG A 104 -14.98 -23.83 23.55
CA ARG A 104 -14.03 -24.94 23.43
C ARG A 104 -13.00 -24.61 22.35
N ASP A 105 -11.79 -25.12 22.52
CA ASP A 105 -10.71 -25.02 21.53
C ASP A 105 -10.37 -23.57 21.14
N THR A 106 -10.12 -22.71 22.12
CA THR A 106 -9.81 -21.30 21.89
C THR A 106 -8.29 -21.08 21.82
N PHE A 107 -7.84 -20.33 20.81
CA PHE A 107 -6.45 -19.86 20.73
C PHE A 107 -6.36 -18.35 20.99
N SER A 108 -5.42 -17.93 21.81
CA SER A 108 -5.09 -16.52 22.08
C SER A 108 -3.61 -16.26 21.81
N ARG A 109 -3.29 -15.06 21.30
CA ARG A 109 -1.90 -14.61 21.11
C ARG A 109 -1.21 -14.21 22.41
N ALA A 110 -1.98 -14.00 23.47
CA ALA A 110 -1.42 -13.69 24.77
C ALA A 110 -0.82 -14.96 25.37
N VAL A 111 0.45 -14.86 25.76
CA VAL A 111 1.13 -15.87 26.58
C VAL A 111 0.80 -15.52 28.03
N PHE A 112 -0.11 -16.27 28.65
CA PHE A 112 -0.59 -15.97 30.01
C PHE A 112 0.31 -16.53 31.11
N ALA A 113 1.11 -17.55 30.80
CA ALA A 113 2.02 -18.19 31.73
C ALA A 113 3.31 -18.58 31.01
N LEU A 114 4.43 -18.50 31.71
CA LEU A 114 5.71 -19.01 31.24
C LEU A 114 5.82 -20.51 31.53
N PRO A 115 6.46 -21.30 30.65
CA PRO A 115 6.67 -22.71 30.92
C PRO A 115 7.70 -22.92 32.03
N GLU A 116 7.54 -24.01 32.78
CA GLU A 116 8.52 -24.44 33.76
C GLU A 116 9.75 -25.04 33.08
N ILE A 117 10.91 -24.96 33.75
CA ILE A 117 12.13 -25.64 33.32
C ILE A 117 11.92 -27.16 33.39
N ASN A 118 12.59 -27.89 32.48
CA ASN A 118 12.50 -29.33 32.26
C ASN A 118 11.16 -29.83 31.71
N ARG A 119 10.26 -28.94 31.29
CA ARG A 119 9.03 -29.37 30.61
C ARG A 119 9.34 -29.93 29.22
N PRO A 120 8.70 -31.04 28.82
CA PRO A 120 8.88 -31.60 27.50
C PRO A 120 8.23 -30.71 26.43
N VAL A 121 8.88 -30.61 25.29
CA VAL A 121 8.43 -29.83 24.12
C VAL A 121 8.06 -30.79 23.00
N PHE A 122 6.84 -30.66 22.50
CA PHE A 122 6.29 -31.56 21.49
C PHE A 122 6.14 -30.86 20.14
N PRO A 123 6.53 -31.49 19.02
CA PRO A 123 6.24 -30.96 17.69
C PRO A 123 4.75 -31.13 17.37
N ILE A 124 4.15 -30.12 16.76
CA ILE A 124 2.78 -30.22 16.25
C ILE A 124 2.84 -30.76 14.82
N GLU A 125 2.47 -32.02 14.63
CA GLU A 125 2.56 -32.72 13.34
C GLU A 125 1.23 -33.41 12.97
N GLU A 126 1.11 -33.73 11.68
CA GLU A 126 0.01 -34.53 11.10
C GLU A 126 -1.37 -34.04 11.53
N LYS A 127 -2.16 -34.92 12.18
CA LYS A 127 -3.54 -34.66 12.56
C LYS A 127 -3.66 -33.53 13.60
N SER A 128 -2.73 -33.44 14.56
CA SER A 128 -2.73 -32.37 15.56
C SER A 128 -2.49 -31.01 14.93
N LEU A 129 -1.67 -30.95 13.87
CA LEU A 129 -1.49 -29.74 13.08
C LEU A 129 -2.76 -29.42 12.28
N GLU A 130 -3.33 -30.40 11.57
CA GLU A 130 -4.56 -30.22 10.79
C GLU A 130 -5.72 -29.72 11.68
N ASP A 131 -5.92 -30.32 12.85
CA ASP A 131 -6.94 -29.92 13.83
C ASP A 131 -6.68 -28.50 14.38
N PHE A 132 -5.43 -28.18 14.73
CA PHE A 132 -5.05 -26.85 15.23
C PHE A 132 -5.22 -25.77 14.15
N MET A 133 -4.75 -26.01 12.93
CA MET A 133 -4.93 -25.08 11.80
C MET A 133 -6.41 -24.96 11.41
N GLY A 134 -7.19 -26.03 11.57
CA GLY A 134 -8.64 -26.05 11.42
C GLY A 134 -9.34 -25.13 12.42
N ILE A 135 -8.90 -25.10 13.69
CA ILE A 135 -9.41 -24.19 14.72
C ILE A 135 -9.09 -22.73 14.40
N LEU A 136 -7.85 -22.44 13.97
CA LEU A 136 -7.47 -21.08 13.56
C LEU A 136 -8.34 -20.63 12.38
N SER A 137 -8.54 -21.52 11.42
CA SER A 137 -9.43 -21.28 10.28
C SER A 137 -10.86 -21.03 10.77
N ALA A 138 -11.43 -21.90 11.58
CA ALA A 138 -12.80 -21.79 12.08
C ALA A 138 -13.02 -20.52 12.92
N SER A 139 -12.06 -20.14 13.75
CA SER A 139 -12.10 -18.91 14.53
C SER A 139 -12.13 -17.69 13.61
N SER A 140 -11.32 -17.68 12.56
CA SER A 140 -11.35 -16.62 11.54
C SER A 140 -12.62 -16.63 10.68
N LYS A 141 -13.29 -17.78 10.53
CA LYS A 141 -14.58 -17.89 9.81
C LYS A 141 -15.77 -17.43 10.65
N ALA A 142 -15.78 -17.75 11.94
CA ALA A 142 -16.94 -17.58 12.80
C ALA A 142 -17.32 -16.11 13.03
N GLU A 143 -16.36 -15.19 12.87
CA GLU A 143 -16.57 -13.74 13.05
C GLU A 143 -16.99 -13.01 11.75
N ALA A 144 -16.81 -13.60 10.56
CA ALA A 144 -17.00 -12.92 9.28
C ALA A 144 -18.06 -13.58 8.38
N ALA A 145 -18.92 -12.77 7.75
CA ALA A 145 -19.92 -13.25 6.79
C ALA A 145 -19.28 -13.90 5.54
N ALA A 146 -18.09 -13.45 5.14
CA ALA A 146 -17.23 -14.12 4.16
C ALA A 146 -15.74 -13.94 4.53
N PRO A 147 -15.04 -14.99 4.96
CA PRO A 147 -13.65 -14.92 5.40
C PRO A 147 -12.69 -14.81 4.21
N LEU A 148 -11.65 -13.98 4.31
CA LEU A 148 -10.69 -13.77 3.22
C LEU A 148 -9.78 -14.99 3.06
N LYS A 149 -10.07 -15.84 2.07
CA LYS A 149 -9.28 -17.03 1.75
C LYS A 149 -8.05 -16.64 0.91
N VAL A 150 -6.88 -16.62 1.53
CA VAL A 150 -5.65 -16.19 0.86
C VAL A 150 -4.81 -17.31 0.27
N GLY A 151 -4.92 -18.53 0.80
CA GLY A 151 -3.97 -19.58 0.43
C GLY A 151 -4.12 -20.88 1.20
N THR A 152 -3.04 -21.65 1.24
CA THR A 152 -2.87 -22.82 2.10
C THR A 152 -1.65 -22.64 2.98
N TYR A 153 -1.68 -23.16 4.20
CA TYR A 153 -0.48 -23.15 5.05
C TYR A 153 0.60 -24.02 4.42
N THR A 154 1.86 -23.59 4.50
CA THR A 154 2.98 -24.40 3.98
C THR A 154 3.39 -25.52 4.92
N LEU A 155 3.05 -25.42 6.21
CA LEU A 155 3.27 -26.45 7.22
C LEU A 155 2.31 -27.64 7.03
N ASP A 156 1.07 -27.37 6.60
CA ASP A 156 0.07 -28.35 6.20
C ASP A 156 -0.62 -27.89 4.91
N GLY A 157 -0.22 -28.50 3.79
CA GLY A 157 -0.72 -28.16 2.47
C GLY A 157 -2.22 -28.43 2.25
N LYS A 158 -2.91 -29.08 3.20
CA LYS A 158 -4.37 -29.27 3.14
C LYS A 158 -5.12 -28.15 3.85
N ALA A 159 -4.55 -27.59 4.90
CA ALA A 159 -5.18 -26.54 5.69
C ALA A 159 -5.25 -25.22 4.90
N THR A 160 -6.48 -24.71 4.73
CA THR A 160 -6.71 -23.41 4.08
C THR A 160 -6.36 -22.27 5.03
N ALA A 161 -5.57 -21.31 4.56
CA ALA A 161 -5.25 -20.10 5.31
C ALA A 161 -6.30 -19.02 5.07
N TYR A 162 -6.89 -18.54 6.16
CA TYR A 162 -7.81 -17.40 6.17
C TYR A 162 -7.14 -16.22 6.88
N ILE A 163 -7.45 -15.03 6.40
CA ILE A 163 -7.08 -13.76 7.04
C ILE A 163 -8.37 -13.04 7.42
N ASP A 164 -8.34 -12.33 8.54
CA ASP A 164 -9.40 -11.41 8.92
C ASP A 164 -9.37 -10.17 8.00
N GLY A 165 -10.35 -10.07 7.10
CA GLY A 165 -10.41 -8.99 6.11
C GLY A 165 -10.60 -7.62 6.75
N ASP A 166 -11.39 -7.52 7.83
CA ASP A 166 -11.63 -6.26 8.51
C ASP A 166 -10.34 -5.74 9.13
N LYS A 167 -9.62 -6.59 9.89
CA LYS A 167 -8.33 -6.22 10.48
C LYS A 167 -7.29 -5.88 9.41
N LEU A 168 -7.25 -6.65 8.32
CA LEU A 168 -6.30 -6.44 7.21
C LEU A 168 -6.44 -5.04 6.61
N PHE A 169 -7.68 -4.61 6.32
CA PHE A 169 -7.93 -3.34 5.62
C PHE A 169 -8.09 -2.14 6.56
N GLN A 170 -8.69 -2.34 7.75
CA GLN A 170 -8.92 -1.28 8.73
C GLN A 170 -7.63 -0.68 9.29
N ARG A 171 -6.57 -1.49 9.41
CA ARG A 171 -5.30 -1.07 10.03
C ARG A 171 -4.13 -0.94 9.05
N HIS A 172 -4.48 -0.74 7.77
CA HIS A 172 -3.55 -0.72 6.65
C HIS A 172 -2.73 -2.02 6.53
N ALA A 173 -2.29 -2.32 5.32
CA ALA A 173 -1.47 -3.49 5.05
C ALA A 173 -0.35 -3.15 4.07
N ALA A 174 0.77 -3.83 4.17
CA ALA A 174 1.86 -3.77 3.21
C ALA A 174 2.10 -5.15 2.57
N LEU A 175 2.14 -5.19 1.25
CA LEU A 175 2.51 -6.35 0.44
C LEU A 175 3.88 -6.11 -0.19
N LEU A 176 4.90 -6.79 0.33
CA LEU A 176 6.30 -6.51 0.03
C LEU A 176 6.96 -7.73 -0.61
N GLY A 177 7.68 -7.54 -1.71
CA GLY A 177 8.36 -8.67 -2.37
C GLY A 177 9.11 -8.31 -3.64
N SER A 178 10.26 -8.95 -3.88
CA SER A 178 11.09 -8.71 -5.06
C SER A 178 10.34 -8.98 -6.38
N THR A 179 10.84 -8.47 -7.50
CA THR A 179 10.25 -8.70 -8.83
C THR A 179 10.09 -10.20 -9.11
N GLY A 180 8.92 -10.60 -9.63
CA GLY A 180 8.61 -12.00 -9.91
C GLY A 180 8.33 -12.88 -8.68
N SER A 181 8.20 -12.31 -7.47
CA SER A 181 7.83 -13.07 -6.26
C SER A 181 6.35 -13.46 -6.19
N GLY A 182 5.48 -12.78 -6.94
CA GLY A 182 4.04 -13.01 -6.95
C GLY A 182 3.17 -11.85 -6.44
N LYS A 183 3.72 -10.64 -6.24
CA LYS A 183 2.95 -9.46 -5.76
C LYS A 183 1.63 -9.21 -6.50
N SER A 184 1.66 -8.96 -7.81
CA SER A 184 0.45 -8.66 -8.59
C SER A 184 -0.53 -9.84 -8.59
N PHE A 185 -0.04 -11.09 -8.50
CA PHE A 185 -0.88 -12.28 -8.37
C PHE A 185 -1.59 -12.32 -7.01
N THR A 186 -0.88 -11.98 -5.93
CA THR A 186 -1.46 -11.85 -4.59
C THR A 186 -2.50 -10.74 -4.53
N VAL A 187 -2.22 -9.56 -5.11
CA VAL A 187 -3.19 -8.46 -5.21
C VAL A 187 -4.43 -8.91 -5.97
N ALA A 188 -4.26 -9.50 -7.15
CA ALA A 188 -5.37 -10.02 -7.95
C ALA A 188 -6.19 -11.07 -7.19
N SER A 189 -5.56 -11.98 -6.44
CA SER A 189 -6.26 -12.96 -5.61
C SER A 189 -7.07 -12.29 -4.49
N ILE A 190 -6.53 -11.25 -3.84
CA ILE A 190 -7.25 -10.49 -2.81
C ILE A 190 -8.45 -9.77 -3.43
N LEU A 191 -8.28 -9.14 -4.59
CA LEU A 191 -9.36 -8.46 -5.32
C LEU A 191 -10.47 -9.43 -5.73
N GLU A 192 -10.12 -10.62 -6.23
CA GLU A 192 -11.09 -11.66 -6.60
C GLU A 192 -11.91 -12.18 -5.42
N GLN A 193 -11.26 -12.42 -4.29
CA GLN A 193 -11.98 -12.81 -3.06
C GLN A 193 -12.87 -11.67 -2.57
N SER A 194 -12.39 -10.43 -2.66
CA SER A 194 -13.17 -9.26 -2.27
C SER A 194 -14.36 -9.03 -3.22
N ALA A 195 -14.25 -9.40 -4.49
CA ALA A 195 -15.34 -9.27 -5.46
C ALA A 195 -16.58 -10.12 -5.12
N GLN A 196 -16.41 -11.16 -4.30
CA GLN A 196 -17.52 -12.02 -3.82
C GLN A 196 -18.43 -11.29 -2.81
N LEU A 197 -17.97 -10.20 -2.21
CA LEU A 197 -18.76 -9.39 -1.31
C LEU A 197 -19.59 -8.36 -2.11
N PRO A 198 -20.89 -8.20 -1.79
CA PRO A 198 -21.83 -7.43 -2.60
C PRO A 198 -21.58 -5.92 -2.62
N HIS A 199 -20.83 -5.41 -1.64
CA HIS A 199 -20.57 -3.99 -1.45
C HIS A 199 -19.09 -3.71 -1.26
N THR A 200 -18.19 -4.52 -1.82
CA THR A 200 -16.75 -4.19 -1.78
C THR A 200 -16.49 -2.81 -2.35
N ASN A 201 -15.55 -2.06 -1.77
CA ASN A 201 -15.13 -0.78 -2.30
C ASN A 201 -13.60 -0.68 -2.27
N MET A 202 -12.98 -0.92 -3.43
CA MET A 202 -11.53 -0.89 -3.60
C MET A 202 -11.14 -0.05 -4.80
N ILE A 203 -10.01 0.64 -4.72
CA ILE A 203 -9.42 1.43 -5.79
C ILE A 203 -7.99 0.97 -5.97
N VAL A 204 -7.66 0.42 -7.15
CA VAL A 204 -6.30 0.04 -7.52
C VAL A 204 -5.69 1.16 -8.33
N LEU A 205 -4.57 1.69 -7.84
CA LEU A 205 -3.73 2.64 -8.55
C LEU A 205 -2.75 1.84 -9.41
N ASP A 206 -3.15 1.52 -10.64
CA ASP A 206 -2.38 0.66 -11.55
C ASP A 206 -1.41 1.48 -12.39
N LEU A 207 -0.13 1.46 -12.02
CA LEU A 207 0.91 2.25 -12.71
C LEU A 207 1.36 1.66 -14.05
N HIS A 208 1.07 0.39 -14.30
CA HIS A 208 1.62 -0.34 -15.44
C HIS A 208 0.55 -0.99 -16.33
N GLY A 209 -0.73 -0.90 -15.97
CA GLY A 209 -1.85 -1.50 -16.68
C GLY A 209 -1.93 -3.02 -16.51
N GLU A 210 -1.32 -3.56 -15.43
CA GLU A 210 -1.21 -5.00 -15.20
C GLU A 210 -2.55 -5.66 -14.92
N TYR A 211 -3.49 -4.94 -14.31
CA TYR A 211 -4.78 -5.51 -13.87
C TYR A 211 -5.88 -5.37 -14.91
N SER A 212 -5.58 -4.93 -16.14
CA SER A 212 -6.53 -4.83 -17.25
C SER A 212 -7.23 -6.15 -17.65
N SER A 213 -6.76 -7.30 -17.14
CA SER A 213 -7.40 -8.62 -17.31
C SER A 213 -8.52 -8.93 -16.30
N MET A 214 -8.68 -8.13 -15.25
CA MET A 214 -9.65 -8.38 -14.16
C MET A 214 -11.08 -8.08 -14.60
N LYS A 215 -11.79 -9.08 -15.12
CA LYS A 215 -13.13 -8.89 -15.71
C LYS A 215 -14.22 -8.51 -14.70
N PHE A 216 -13.99 -8.75 -13.42
CA PHE A 216 -14.94 -8.46 -12.34
C PHE A 216 -14.85 -7.00 -11.84
N ALA A 217 -13.89 -6.20 -12.31
CA ALA A 217 -13.66 -4.84 -11.86
C ALA A 217 -14.07 -3.80 -12.92
N SER A 218 -14.44 -2.61 -12.45
CA SER A 218 -14.57 -1.43 -13.31
C SER A 218 -13.19 -0.93 -13.72
N HIS A 219 -12.99 -0.71 -15.02
CA HIS A 219 -11.73 -0.20 -15.55
C HIS A 219 -11.88 1.27 -15.90
N TYR A 220 -11.03 2.08 -15.29
CA TYR A 220 -10.84 3.48 -15.59
C TYR A 220 -9.38 3.72 -15.97
N ARG A 221 -9.13 4.86 -16.59
CA ARG A 221 -7.76 5.30 -16.88
C ARG A 221 -7.69 6.81 -16.90
N ILE A 222 -6.53 7.35 -16.55
CA ILE A 222 -6.29 8.78 -16.73
C ILE A 222 -6.26 9.08 -18.22
N ALA A 223 -6.97 10.13 -18.64
CA ALA A 223 -7.09 10.47 -20.04
C ALA A 223 -5.72 10.74 -20.69
N GLY A 224 -5.53 10.22 -21.89
CA GLY A 224 -4.32 10.42 -22.68
C GLY A 224 -4.56 11.42 -23.82
N ILE A 225 -3.55 11.61 -24.67
CA ILE A 225 -3.61 12.54 -25.81
C ILE A 225 -4.73 12.17 -26.80
N GLY A 226 -5.00 10.87 -26.98
CA GLY A 226 -6.06 10.38 -27.87
C GLY A 226 -7.48 10.74 -27.41
N ASP A 227 -7.68 11.01 -26.12
CA ASP A 227 -9.01 11.23 -25.53
C ASP A 227 -9.53 12.66 -25.66
N LEU A 228 -8.68 13.56 -26.13
CA LEU A 228 -9.04 14.96 -26.37
C LEU A 228 -10.09 15.12 -27.48
N LYS A 229 -10.09 14.21 -28.46
CA LYS A 229 -11.02 14.25 -29.60
C LYS A 229 -12.20 13.34 -29.37
N ASP A 230 -11.91 12.08 -29.06
CA ASP A 230 -12.91 11.04 -28.81
C ASP A 230 -12.59 10.40 -27.46
N ALA A 231 -13.25 10.87 -26.40
CA ALA A 231 -13.05 10.33 -25.06
C ALA A 231 -13.47 8.87 -25.04
N ARG A 232 -12.49 7.96 -24.89
CA ARG A 232 -12.81 6.52 -24.82
C ARG A 232 -13.53 6.23 -23.50
N GLU A 233 -14.33 5.17 -23.50
CA GLU A 233 -15.02 4.69 -22.31
C GLU A 233 -14.04 4.46 -21.14
N GLY A 234 -14.42 4.90 -19.94
CA GLY A 234 -13.58 4.81 -18.74
C GLY A 234 -12.49 5.88 -18.62
N ALA A 235 -12.35 6.82 -19.56
CA ALA A 235 -11.44 7.95 -19.42
C ALA A 235 -11.84 8.87 -18.25
N ILE A 236 -10.87 9.21 -17.41
CA ILE A 236 -11.00 10.16 -16.31
C ILE A 236 -10.09 11.35 -16.61
N PHE A 237 -10.70 12.53 -16.69
CA PHE A 237 -9.98 13.80 -16.63
C PHE A 237 -9.92 14.26 -15.16
N LEU A 238 -8.81 14.88 -14.78
CA LEU A 238 -8.56 15.42 -13.45
C LEU A 238 -8.23 16.90 -13.57
N PRO A 239 -9.24 17.75 -13.81
CA PRO A 239 -9.03 19.17 -14.04
C PRO A 239 -8.22 19.85 -12.93
N PHE A 240 -7.40 20.82 -13.33
CA PHE A 240 -6.53 21.57 -12.43
C PHE A 240 -7.25 22.24 -11.24
N TRP A 241 -8.54 22.58 -11.36
CA TRP A 241 -9.32 23.22 -10.29
C TRP A 241 -9.57 22.30 -9.08
N LEU A 242 -9.35 20.99 -9.23
CA LEU A 242 -9.38 20.01 -8.15
C LEU A 242 -8.13 20.03 -7.25
N LEU A 243 -7.03 20.63 -7.72
CA LEU A 243 -5.78 20.75 -6.96
C LEU A 243 -6.00 21.69 -5.76
N THR A 244 -5.32 21.41 -4.65
CA THR A 244 -5.20 22.39 -3.56
C THR A 244 -4.28 23.52 -3.98
N TYR A 245 -4.34 24.64 -3.27
CA TYR A 245 -3.43 25.76 -3.47
C TYR A 245 -1.97 25.34 -3.35
N ASP A 246 -1.64 24.49 -2.38
CA ASP A 246 -0.29 23.95 -2.19
C ASP A 246 0.16 23.06 -3.37
N GLU A 247 -0.74 22.24 -3.91
CA GLU A 247 -0.47 21.43 -5.10
C GLU A 247 -0.30 22.33 -6.34
N MET A 248 -1.17 23.32 -6.53
CA MET A 248 -1.05 24.31 -7.59
C MET A 248 0.28 25.05 -7.53
N GLN A 249 0.70 25.49 -6.34
CA GLN A 249 2.02 26.08 -6.16
C GLN A 249 3.15 25.13 -6.54
N SER A 250 3.07 23.86 -6.12
CA SER A 250 4.10 22.87 -6.44
C SER A 250 4.22 22.62 -7.96
N VAL A 251 3.10 22.69 -8.68
CA VAL A 251 3.04 22.43 -10.13
C VAL A 251 3.41 23.68 -10.96
N PHE A 252 3.02 24.88 -10.50
CA PHE A 252 3.12 26.12 -11.29
C PHE A 252 4.21 27.09 -10.82
N VAL A 253 4.51 27.15 -9.52
CA VAL A 253 5.41 28.15 -8.93
C VAL A 253 6.79 27.55 -8.72
N ASP A 254 7.78 28.19 -9.34
CA ASP A 254 9.18 27.86 -9.16
C ASP A 254 9.72 28.57 -7.92
N ARG A 255 10.01 27.81 -6.87
CA ARG A 255 10.45 28.34 -5.57
C ARG A 255 11.88 28.88 -5.57
N SER A 256 12.66 28.69 -6.63
CA SER A 256 14.05 29.18 -6.71
C SER A 256 14.20 30.63 -7.20
N GLY A 257 13.12 31.29 -7.62
CA GLY A 257 13.16 32.67 -8.11
C GLY A 257 12.90 33.72 -7.04
N ASP A 258 13.61 34.86 -7.10
CA ASP A 258 13.44 36.01 -6.18
C ASP A 258 11.99 36.54 -6.10
N ASN A 259 11.17 36.28 -7.13
CA ASN A 259 9.75 36.68 -7.21
C ASN A 259 8.76 35.59 -6.75
N ALA A 260 9.21 34.45 -6.20
CA ALA A 260 8.32 33.36 -5.81
C ALA A 260 7.19 33.78 -4.82
N PRO A 261 7.43 34.63 -3.80
CA PRO A 261 6.35 35.10 -2.92
C PRO A 261 5.29 35.92 -3.66
N ASN A 262 5.72 36.80 -4.56
CA ASN A 262 4.81 37.63 -5.37
C ASN A 262 4.00 36.77 -6.34
N GLN A 263 4.60 35.73 -6.91
CA GLN A 263 3.91 34.78 -7.80
C GLN A 263 2.87 33.96 -7.04
N ALA A 264 3.22 33.47 -5.85
CA ALA A 264 2.30 32.74 -4.98
C ALA A 264 1.10 33.59 -4.58
N LEU A 265 1.33 34.83 -4.11
CA LEU A 265 0.26 35.74 -3.73
C LEU A 265 -0.66 36.08 -4.91
N ALA A 266 -0.08 36.43 -6.06
CA ALA A 266 -0.84 36.74 -7.27
C ALA A 266 -1.70 35.55 -7.73
N LEU A 267 -1.16 34.33 -7.66
CA LEU A 267 -1.90 33.11 -7.96
C LEU A 267 -3.05 32.90 -6.98
N MET A 268 -2.79 33.02 -5.66
CA MET A 268 -3.80 32.85 -4.63
C MET A 268 -4.97 33.80 -4.81
N ASP A 269 -4.70 35.10 -4.94
CA ASP A 269 -5.72 36.13 -5.08
C ASP A 269 -6.57 35.90 -6.33
N SER A 270 -5.92 35.56 -7.45
CA SER A 270 -6.62 35.30 -8.72
C SER A 270 -7.48 34.03 -8.64
N VAL A 271 -7.01 32.97 -7.99
CA VAL A 271 -7.80 31.74 -7.80
C VAL A 271 -9.02 32.00 -6.90
N ILE A 272 -8.85 32.75 -5.81
CA ILE A 272 -9.93 33.15 -4.91
C ILE A 272 -10.99 33.95 -5.67
N GLU A 273 -10.56 34.94 -6.46
CA GLU A 273 -11.43 35.77 -7.29
C GLU A 273 -12.24 34.95 -8.30
N MET A 274 -11.57 34.06 -9.05
CA MET A 274 -12.21 33.19 -10.04
C MET A 274 -13.22 32.23 -9.41
N LYS A 275 -12.85 31.58 -8.28
CA LYS A 275 -13.76 30.66 -7.59
C LYS A 275 -14.97 31.39 -6.99
N ARG A 276 -14.79 32.59 -6.41
CA ARG A 276 -15.90 33.41 -5.90
C ARG A 276 -16.86 33.78 -7.03
N GLY A 277 -16.33 34.28 -8.16
CA GLY A 277 -17.15 34.60 -9.34
C GLY A 277 -17.89 33.39 -9.90
N ALA A 278 -17.25 32.22 -9.90
CA ALA A 278 -17.89 30.96 -10.30
C ALA A 278 -19.06 30.59 -9.37
N ILE A 279 -18.89 30.69 -8.04
CA ILE A 279 -19.93 30.41 -7.05
C ILE A 279 -21.15 31.34 -7.25
N GLU A 280 -20.90 32.64 -7.44
CA GLU A 280 -21.95 33.64 -7.69
C GLU A 280 -22.70 33.34 -8.99
N THR A 281 -21.97 33.01 -10.06
CA THR A 281 -22.55 32.64 -11.37
C THR A 281 -23.40 31.38 -11.29
N LEU A 282 -22.96 30.39 -10.50
CA LEU A 282 -23.69 29.14 -10.24
C LEU A 282 -24.88 29.31 -9.29
N LYS A 283 -25.09 30.51 -8.73
CA LYS A 283 -26.15 30.81 -7.74
C LYS A 283 -26.08 29.90 -6.51
N ARG A 284 -24.86 29.64 -6.01
CA ARG A 284 -24.57 28.85 -4.80
C ARG A 284 -23.99 29.72 -3.69
N VAL A 285 -24.66 30.84 -3.42
CA VAL A 285 -24.19 31.89 -2.50
C VAL A 285 -23.98 31.36 -1.07
N ASP A 286 -24.70 30.29 -0.71
CA ASP A 286 -24.54 29.53 0.53
C ASP A 286 -23.11 29.01 0.75
N LEU A 287 -22.35 28.73 -0.32
CA LEU A 287 -20.97 28.28 -0.22
C LEU A 287 -19.99 29.39 0.21
N LEU A 288 -20.38 30.68 0.06
CA LEU A 288 -19.47 31.80 0.36
C LEU A 288 -19.16 31.96 1.85
N ASP A 289 -20.05 31.50 2.73
CA ASP A 289 -19.89 31.62 4.18
C ASP A 289 -18.75 30.75 4.73
N GLY A 290 -18.45 29.63 4.06
CA GLY A 290 -17.39 28.67 4.42
C GLY A 290 -16.30 28.52 3.34
N PHE A 291 -16.27 29.41 2.35
CA PHE A 291 -15.40 29.32 1.19
C PHE A 291 -13.91 29.49 1.56
N THR A 292 -13.07 28.64 0.99
CA THR A 292 -11.61 28.71 1.09
C THR A 292 -10.96 28.59 -0.28
N VAL A 293 -9.67 28.90 -0.37
CA VAL A 293 -8.90 28.72 -1.62
C VAL A 293 -8.92 27.28 -2.13
N ASP A 294 -9.14 26.30 -1.24
CA ASP A 294 -9.18 24.87 -1.56
C ASP A 294 -10.59 24.33 -1.84
N THR A 295 -11.64 25.16 -1.75
CA THR A 295 -13.00 24.73 -2.11
C THR A 295 -13.02 24.29 -3.58
N PRO A 296 -13.43 23.05 -3.91
CA PRO A 296 -13.29 22.47 -5.24
C PRO A 296 -14.44 22.92 -6.15
N VAL A 297 -14.39 24.19 -6.59
CA VAL A 297 -15.33 24.78 -7.54
C VAL A 297 -14.66 24.91 -8.92
N PRO A 298 -15.33 24.52 -10.01
CA PRO A 298 -14.78 24.65 -11.35
C PRO A 298 -14.66 26.12 -11.78
N TYR A 299 -13.55 26.43 -12.43
CA TYR A 299 -13.30 27.70 -13.12
C TYR A 299 -12.35 27.44 -14.28
N ARG A 300 -12.30 28.35 -15.25
CA ARG A 300 -11.50 28.15 -16.47
C ARG A 300 -10.07 28.61 -16.28
N LEU A 301 -9.13 27.77 -16.71
CA LEU A 301 -7.70 28.10 -16.62
C LEU A 301 -7.32 29.27 -17.53
N SER A 302 -8.00 29.43 -18.68
CA SER A 302 -7.80 30.57 -19.58
C SER A 302 -8.12 31.91 -18.90
N GLU A 303 -9.17 31.95 -18.07
CA GLU A 303 -9.58 33.14 -17.34
C GLU A 303 -8.57 33.46 -16.22
N LEU A 304 -8.05 32.44 -15.53
CA LEU A 304 -6.97 32.61 -14.57
C LEU A 304 -5.71 33.20 -15.22
N VAL A 305 -5.29 32.68 -16.38
CA VAL A 305 -4.14 33.19 -17.12
C VAL A 305 -4.37 34.64 -17.55
N GLN A 306 -5.58 34.96 -18.04
CA GLN A 306 -5.92 36.33 -18.43
C GLN A 306 -5.85 37.30 -17.25
N SER A 307 -6.38 36.92 -16.07
CA SER A 307 -6.27 37.72 -14.85
C SER A 307 -4.82 37.98 -14.46
N LEU A 308 -3.96 36.95 -14.53
CA LEU A 308 -2.54 37.07 -14.23
C LEU A 308 -1.77 37.89 -15.27
N ASP A 309 -2.09 37.77 -16.56
CA ASP A 309 -1.54 38.61 -17.64
C ASP A 309 -1.89 40.08 -17.39
N SER A 310 -3.16 40.38 -17.07
CA SER A 310 -3.61 41.75 -16.76
C SER A 310 -2.84 42.33 -15.56
N LYS A 311 -2.64 41.56 -14.49
CA LYS A 311 -1.81 41.98 -13.33
C LYS A 311 -0.33 42.18 -13.68
N ASN A 312 0.19 41.44 -14.66
CA ASN A 312 1.57 41.56 -15.12
C ASN A 312 1.79 42.76 -16.06
N GLU A 313 0.75 43.24 -16.72
CA GLU A 313 0.79 44.37 -17.64
C GLU A 313 0.20 45.65 -17.04
N GLU A 314 -0.29 45.60 -15.80
CA GLU A 314 -0.96 46.70 -15.14
C GLU A 314 -0.10 47.97 -15.07
N VAL A 315 -0.69 49.09 -15.49
CA VAL A 315 -0.11 50.42 -15.46
C VAL A 315 -1.15 51.36 -14.85
N ILE A 316 -0.78 52.03 -13.76
CA ILE A 316 -1.66 52.87 -12.94
C ILE A 316 -1.43 54.35 -13.31
N PRO A 317 -2.47 55.11 -13.66
CA PRO A 317 -2.35 56.56 -13.87
C PRO A 317 -2.01 57.27 -12.56
N THR A 318 -1.01 58.16 -12.56
CA THR A 318 -0.63 58.90 -11.33
C THR A 318 -1.48 60.16 -11.10
N GLY A 319 -2.39 60.48 -12.04
CA GLY A 319 -3.21 61.70 -12.00
C GLY A 319 -2.46 63.00 -12.38
N GLU A 320 -1.17 62.91 -12.70
CA GLU A 320 -0.35 64.04 -13.15
C GLU A 320 -0.04 63.92 -14.64
N GLU A 321 0.23 65.04 -15.32
CA GLU A 321 0.73 65.04 -16.71
C GLU A 321 2.22 65.40 -16.76
N TYR A 322 2.91 64.95 -17.81
CA TYR A 322 4.27 65.40 -18.06
C TYR A 322 4.28 66.90 -18.38
N VAL A 323 4.99 67.69 -17.56
CA VAL A 323 5.03 69.15 -17.67
C VAL A 323 6.08 69.66 -18.68
N SER A 324 7.04 68.81 -19.07
CA SER A 324 8.12 69.14 -20.02
C SER A 324 8.66 67.88 -20.75
N GLY A 325 9.37 68.09 -21.86
CA GLY A 325 9.96 67.01 -22.68
C GLY A 325 9.05 66.44 -23.77
N ALA A 326 9.50 65.38 -24.45
CA ALA A 326 8.81 64.78 -25.62
C ALA A 326 7.44 64.14 -25.30
N LYS A 327 7.13 63.91 -24.02
CA LYS A 327 5.86 63.35 -23.55
C LYS A 327 4.92 64.40 -22.94
N LYS A 328 5.22 65.70 -23.10
CA LYS A 328 4.45 66.80 -22.48
C LYS A 328 2.96 66.72 -22.82
N GLY A 329 2.09 66.80 -21.80
CA GLY A 329 0.64 66.67 -21.92
C GLY A 329 0.10 65.23 -21.97
N GLN A 330 0.98 64.21 -21.85
CA GLN A 330 0.53 62.84 -21.62
C GLN A 330 0.38 62.57 -20.11
N PRO A 331 -0.61 61.75 -19.70
CA PRO A 331 -0.74 61.31 -18.32
C PRO A 331 0.50 60.51 -17.91
N LYS A 332 1.08 60.86 -16.77
CA LYS A 332 2.11 60.07 -16.11
C LYS A 332 1.47 58.78 -15.60
N THR A 333 2.23 57.71 -15.76
CA THR A 333 1.79 56.38 -15.36
C THR A 333 2.89 55.70 -14.57
N GLU A 334 2.49 54.99 -13.52
CA GLU A 334 3.35 54.10 -12.74
C GLU A 334 3.03 52.65 -13.04
N LYS A 335 4.02 51.78 -12.86
CA LYS A 335 3.83 50.34 -13.05
C LYS A 335 3.09 49.77 -11.85
N GLY A 336 2.11 48.90 -12.11
CA GLY A 336 1.43 48.15 -11.06
C GLY A 336 2.42 47.29 -10.23
N PRO A 337 2.04 46.89 -9.01
CA PRO A 337 2.94 46.21 -8.07
C PRO A 337 3.48 44.87 -8.60
N LEU A 338 2.75 44.21 -9.50
CA LEU A 338 3.11 42.94 -10.13
C LEU A 338 3.63 43.08 -11.57
N ASN A 339 3.71 44.31 -12.10
CA ASN A 339 4.08 44.56 -13.49
C ASN A 339 5.47 43.99 -13.81
N GLY A 340 5.54 43.11 -14.81
CA GLY A 340 6.75 42.41 -15.24
C GLY A 340 7.30 41.36 -14.26
N LYS A 341 6.70 41.17 -13.08
CA LYS A 341 7.15 40.19 -12.07
C LYS A 341 6.63 38.78 -12.34
N LEU A 342 5.57 38.64 -13.13
CA LEU A 342 4.92 37.37 -13.46
C LEU A 342 5.31 36.84 -14.84
N SER A 343 6.04 37.59 -15.66
CA SER A 343 6.34 37.21 -17.06
C SER A 343 6.93 35.80 -17.22
N ARG A 344 7.96 35.44 -16.44
CA ARG A 344 8.56 34.09 -16.49
C ARG A 344 7.59 33.00 -16.02
N PHE A 345 6.76 33.31 -15.03
CA PHE A 345 5.75 32.41 -14.51
C PHE A 345 4.66 32.13 -15.54
N LEU A 346 4.13 33.18 -16.18
CA LEU A 346 3.12 33.10 -17.23
C LEU A 346 3.59 32.29 -18.45
N ILE A 347 4.84 32.50 -18.90
CA ILE A 347 5.42 31.71 -20.01
C ILE A 347 5.43 30.21 -19.66
N ARG A 348 5.87 29.85 -18.45
CA ARG A 348 5.91 28.45 -18.01
C ARG A 348 4.52 27.85 -17.85
N LEU A 349 3.59 28.61 -17.26
CA LEU A 349 2.20 28.19 -17.08
C LEU A 349 1.55 27.91 -18.45
N LYS A 350 1.64 28.86 -19.39
CA LYS A 350 1.15 28.71 -20.77
C LYS A 350 1.83 27.54 -21.49
N THR A 351 3.12 27.30 -21.26
CA THR A 351 3.84 26.16 -21.84
C THR A 351 3.29 24.83 -21.31
N LYS A 352 3.07 24.70 -19.99
CA LYS A 352 2.48 23.50 -19.39
C LYS A 352 1.04 23.25 -19.84
N MET A 353 0.24 24.31 -19.94
CA MET A 353 -1.16 24.22 -20.41
C MET A 353 -1.29 23.67 -21.83
N ASN A 354 -0.37 24.07 -22.71
CA ASN A 354 -0.38 23.66 -24.11
C ASN A 354 0.31 22.30 -24.35
N ASP A 355 1.05 21.78 -23.37
CA ASP A 355 1.66 20.46 -23.47
C ASP A 355 0.58 19.36 -23.38
N ARG A 356 0.40 18.67 -24.50
CA ARG A 356 -0.61 17.61 -24.65
C ARG A 356 -0.42 16.45 -23.70
N ARG A 357 0.77 16.25 -23.14
CA ARG A 357 1.03 15.20 -22.14
C ARG A 357 0.26 15.43 -20.84
N TYR A 358 -0.12 16.67 -20.54
CA TYR A 358 -0.92 17.03 -19.37
C TYR A 358 -2.37 17.38 -19.72
N ALA A 359 -2.83 16.95 -20.89
CA ALA A 359 -4.17 17.19 -21.42
C ALA A 359 -5.28 16.82 -20.42
N PHE A 360 -5.12 15.71 -19.70
CA PHE A 360 -6.08 15.26 -18.69
C PHE A 360 -6.35 16.27 -17.57
N MET A 361 -5.42 17.21 -17.34
CA MET A 361 -5.49 18.22 -16.28
C MET A 361 -5.84 19.62 -16.79
N TYR A 362 -5.27 20.02 -17.94
CA TYR A 362 -5.40 21.40 -18.45
C TYR A 362 -6.33 21.56 -19.65
N GLN A 363 -6.71 20.46 -20.30
CA GLN A 363 -7.52 20.46 -21.52
C GLN A 363 -8.71 19.50 -21.35
N ALA A 364 -9.31 19.49 -20.15
CA ALA A 364 -10.46 18.66 -19.88
C ALA A 364 -11.68 19.12 -20.70
N PRO A 365 -12.52 18.20 -21.20
CA PRO A 365 -13.74 18.56 -21.90
C PRO A 365 -14.69 19.37 -21.01
N ALA A 366 -15.58 20.16 -21.63
CA ALA A 366 -16.48 21.08 -20.92
C ALA A 366 -17.35 20.39 -19.85
N GLU A 367 -17.65 19.09 -19.99
CA GLU A 367 -18.39 18.31 -18.98
C GLU A 367 -17.66 18.24 -17.63
N TYR A 368 -16.32 18.28 -17.63
CA TYR A 368 -15.47 18.30 -16.44
C TYR A 368 -15.26 19.72 -15.87
N GLU A 369 -15.78 20.75 -16.53
CA GLU A 369 -15.79 22.14 -16.06
C GLU A 369 -17.15 22.54 -15.46
N THR A 370 -18.03 21.57 -15.19
CA THR A 370 -19.34 21.79 -14.58
C THR A 370 -19.33 21.55 -13.07
N TYR A 371 -20.27 22.16 -12.34
CA TYR A 371 -20.39 21.95 -10.89
C TYR A 371 -20.61 20.47 -10.53
N ASP A 372 -21.40 19.75 -11.33
CA ASP A 372 -21.69 18.33 -11.13
C ASP A 372 -20.55 17.39 -11.56
N ALA A 373 -19.48 17.90 -12.16
CA ALA A 373 -18.32 17.10 -12.55
C ALA A 373 -17.70 16.37 -11.36
N LEU A 374 -17.59 17.04 -10.20
CA LEU A 374 -17.08 16.40 -8.98
C LEU A 374 -18.04 15.31 -8.48
N HIS A 375 -19.36 15.52 -8.59
CA HIS A 375 -20.35 14.48 -8.23
C HIS A 375 -20.19 13.24 -9.11
N ALA A 376 -20.02 13.43 -10.42
CA ALA A 376 -19.80 12.34 -11.36
C ALA A 376 -18.49 11.60 -11.09
N LEU A 377 -17.40 12.33 -10.82
CA LEU A 377 -16.11 11.75 -10.46
C LEU A 377 -16.18 10.98 -9.13
N ALA A 378 -16.83 11.55 -8.11
CA ALA A 378 -17.05 10.90 -6.82
C ALA A 378 -17.81 9.57 -7.00
N LYS A 379 -18.86 9.54 -7.82
CA LYS A 379 -19.59 8.31 -8.14
C LYS A 379 -18.73 7.26 -8.85
N LYS A 380 -17.83 7.67 -9.76
CA LYS A 380 -16.86 6.76 -10.39
C LYS A 380 -15.86 6.20 -9.37
N LEU A 381 -15.37 7.03 -8.45
CA LEU A 381 -14.32 6.67 -7.48
C LEU A 381 -14.83 5.94 -6.23
N LEU A 382 -16.07 6.18 -5.79
CA LEU A 382 -16.62 5.66 -4.53
C LEU A 382 -17.92 4.87 -4.69
N GLY A 383 -18.48 4.78 -5.91
CA GLY A 383 -19.68 4.00 -6.16
C GLY A 383 -19.49 2.53 -5.82
N THR A 384 -20.53 1.90 -5.27
CA THR A 384 -20.57 0.50 -4.84
C THR A 384 -21.82 -0.21 -5.36
N GLY A 385 -21.87 -1.53 -5.18
CA GLY A 385 -23.01 -2.38 -5.53
C GLY A 385 -22.62 -3.54 -6.44
N ASN A 386 -23.62 -4.28 -6.92
CA ASN A 386 -23.44 -5.36 -7.89
C ASN A 386 -24.00 -4.89 -9.24
N ALA A 387 -23.16 -4.81 -10.28
CA ALA A 387 -23.68 -4.62 -11.63
C ALA A 387 -24.34 -5.93 -12.10
N LYS A 388 -25.29 -5.80 -13.02
CA LYS A 388 -26.14 -6.91 -13.51
C LYS A 388 -25.36 -8.00 -14.29
N ASP A 389 -24.08 -7.77 -14.60
CA ASP A 389 -23.27 -8.59 -15.53
C ASP A 389 -22.03 -9.23 -14.88
N GLY A 390 -22.02 -9.45 -13.56
CA GLY A 390 -20.90 -10.08 -12.84
C GLY A 390 -19.69 -9.16 -12.62
N VAL A 391 -19.78 -7.89 -13.02
CA VAL A 391 -18.85 -6.82 -12.64
C VAL A 391 -19.26 -6.27 -11.28
N ASN A 392 -18.32 -6.18 -10.36
CA ASN A 392 -18.48 -5.48 -9.10
C ASN A 392 -18.02 -4.03 -9.30
N PRO A 393 -18.94 -3.06 -9.50
CA PRO A 393 -18.58 -1.67 -9.71
C PRO A 393 -17.77 -1.08 -8.55
N GLY A 394 -17.85 -1.67 -7.37
CA GLY A 394 -17.10 -1.25 -6.20
C GLY A 394 -15.61 -1.60 -6.24
N ILE A 395 -15.15 -2.48 -7.12
CA ILE A 395 -13.72 -2.64 -7.42
C ILE A 395 -13.38 -1.83 -8.66
N LYS A 396 -12.52 -0.82 -8.49
CA LYS A 396 -12.12 0.10 -9.55
C LYS A 396 -10.62 0.00 -9.78
N ILE A 397 -10.21 -0.24 -11.01
CA ILE A 397 -8.81 -0.19 -11.42
C ILE A 397 -8.63 1.08 -12.22
N ILE A 398 -7.73 1.95 -11.78
CA ILE A 398 -7.39 3.21 -12.45
C ILE A 398 -6.00 3.05 -13.04
N ASP A 399 -5.92 3.02 -14.36
CA ASP A 399 -4.66 2.92 -15.12
C ASP A 399 -4.01 4.31 -15.23
N PHE A 400 -2.78 4.41 -14.71
CA PHE A 400 -1.91 5.58 -14.76
C PHE A 400 -0.73 5.42 -15.73
N SER A 401 -0.67 4.33 -16.49
CA SER A 401 0.47 4.02 -17.37
C SER A 401 0.71 5.03 -18.50
N GLU A 402 -0.32 5.81 -18.88
CA GLU A 402 -0.23 6.93 -19.84
C GLU A 402 0.16 8.27 -19.17
N VAL A 403 0.27 8.33 -17.84
CA VAL A 403 0.59 9.56 -17.09
C VAL A 403 2.12 9.80 -17.09
N PRO A 404 2.58 11.02 -17.40
CA PRO A 404 4.01 11.36 -17.33
C PRO A 404 4.59 11.21 -15.92
N SER A 405 5.80 10.66 -15.82
CA SER A 405 6.45 10.36 -14.53
C SER A 405 6.70 11.59 -13.65
N ASP A 406 6.88 12.77 -14.25
CA ASP A 406 7.17 14.02 -13.54
C ASP A 406 5.94 14.60 -12.81
N ILE A 407 4.72 14.23 -13.22
CA ILE A 407 3.47 14.66 -12.57
C ILE A 407 2.74 13.51 -11.86
N LEU A 408 3.13 12.26 -12.14
CA LEU A 408 2.51 11.05 -11.60
C LEU A 408 2.24 11.12 -10.08
N PRO A 409 3.20 11.53 -9.22
CA PRO A 409 2.94 11.63 -7.78
C PRO A 409 1.77 12.56 -7.44
N VAL A 410 1.66 13.71 -8.11
CA VAL A 410 0.58 14.69 -7.88
C VAL A 410 -0.77 14.12 -8.32
N VAL A 411 -0.83 13.45 -9.47
CA VAL A 411 -2.08 12.88 -9.98
C VAL A 411 -2.58 11.75 -9.06
N VAL A 412 -1.67 10.87 -8.63
CA VAL A 412 -1.99 9.78 -7.70
C VAL A 412 -2.39 10.33 -6.33
N GLY A 413 -1.64 11.32 -5.82
CA GLY A 413 -1.95 12.02 -4.57
C GLY A 413 -3.29 12.76 -4.61
N LEU A 414 -3.64 13.36 -5.75
CA LEU A 414 -4.93 14.01 -5.98
C LEU A 414 -6.09 13.01 -5.86
N VAL A 415 -6.00 11.86 -6.54
CA VAL A 415 -7.05 10.83 -6.47
C VAL A 415 -7.21 10.31 -5.04
N ALA A 416 -6.11 9.99 -4.36
CA ALA A 416 -6.14 9.52 -2.97
C ALA A 416 -6.71 10.58 -2.02
N ARG A 417 -6.33 11.85 -2.19
CA ARG A 417 -6.84 12.97 -1.41
C ARG A 417 -8.33 13.18 -1.63
N LEU A 418 -8.81 13.14 -2.87
CA LEU A 418 -10.24 13.29 -3.18
C LEU A 418 -11.06 12.18 -2.52
N VAL A 419 -10.61 10.93 -2.63
CA VAL A 419 -11.24 9.77 -1.97
C VAL A 419 -11.32 9.99 -0.45
N TYR A 420 -10.21 10.40 0.17
CA TYR A 420 -10.16 10.70 1.60
C TYR A 420 -11.09 11.86 2.00
N GLN A 421 -11.07 12.97 1.27
CA GLN A 421 -11.87 14.15 1.57
C GLN A 421 -13.36 13.88 1.45
N ILE A 422 -13.80 13.17 0.41
CA ILE A 422 -15.21 12.81 0.25
C ILE A 422 -15.65 11.90 1.39
N GLN A 423 -14.82 10.91 1.78
CA GLN A 423 -15.11 10.07 2.95
C GLN A 423 -15.15 10.85 4.27
N PHE A 424 -14.22 11.78 4.46
CA PHE A 424 -14.15 12.64 5.64
C PHE A 424 -15.44 13.47 5.80
N TRP A 425 -15.93 14.05 4.70
CA TRP A 425 -17.14 14.88 4.68
C TRP A 425 -18.44 14.09 4.54
N SER A 426 -18.38 12.78 4.32
CA SER A 426 -19.56 11.93 4.30
C SER A 426 -20.19 11.85 5.69
N ASP A 427 -21.51 11.98 5.73
CA ASP A 427 -22.30 11.90 6.96
C ASP A 427 -22.04 10.53 7.62
N PRO A 428 -21.57 10.51 8.88
CA PRO A 428 -21.35 9.25 9.58
C PRO A 428 -22.67 8.60 10.06
N GLY A 429 -23.82 9.24 9.84
CA GLY A 429 -25.12 8.78 10.28
C GLY A 429 -25.32 8.94 11.80
N LEU A 430 -26.49 8.55 12.29
CA LEU A 430 -26.84 8.71 13.71
C LEU A 430 -25.95 7.88 14.65
N ALA A 431 -25.48 6.73 14.16
CA ALA A 431 -24.62 5.81 14.91
C ALA A 431 -23.12 6.10 14.75
N GLY A 432 -22.73 6.99 13.83
CA GLY A 432 -21.33 7.34 13.60
C GLY A 432 -20.54 6.39 12.66
N ASP A 433 -21.17 5.31 12.19
CA ASP A 433 -20.54 4.19 11.47
C ASP A 433 -21.23 3.86 10.14
N GLU A 434 -22.05 4.76 9.59
CA GLU A 434 -22.72 4.52 8.31
C GLU A 434 -21.82 4.77 7.08
N ARG A 435 -20.57 5.20 7.31
CA ARG A 435 -19.60 5.42 6.22
C ARG A 435 -19.18 4.09 5.63
N HIS A 436 -19.44 3.93 4.33
CA HIS A 436 -19.02 2.73 3.62
C HIS A 436 -17.48 2.72 3.44
N PRO A 437 -16.75 1.71 3.95
CA PRO A 437 -15.29 1.71 3.94
C PRO A 437 -14.72 1.59 2.52
N VAL A 438 -13.54 2.16 2.26
CA VAL A 438 -12.83 2.10 0.98
C VAL A 438 -11.36 1.75 1.19
N VAL A 439 -10.81 0.90 0.33
CA VAL A 439 -9.38 0.56 0.34
C VAL A 439 -8.70 1.09 -0.91
N ILE A 440 -7.59 1.81 -0.73
CA ILE A 440 -6.71 2.23 -1.82
C ILE A 440 -5.54 1.25 -1.90
N VAL A 441 -5.45 0.52 -3.00
CA VAL A 441 -4.33 -0.35 -3.33
C VAL A 441 -3.30 0.47 -4.08
N CYS A 442 -2.19 0.74 -3.41
CA CYS A 442 -1.08 1.53 -3.90
C CYS A 442 -0.08 0.62 -4.60
N ASP A 443 -0.29 0.30 -5.88
CA ASP A 443 0.66 -0.55 -6.61
C ASP A 443 1.96 0.20 -6.90
N GLU A 444 3.07 -0.53 -6.92
CA GLU A 444 4.41 0.00 -7.19
C GLU A 444 4.73 1.28 -6.39
N ALA A 445 4.34 1.30 -5.11
CA ALA A 445 4.30 2.50 -4.25
C ALA A 445 5.63 3.27 -4.15
N HIS A 446 6.76 2.59 -4.27
CA HIS A 446 8.10 3.22 -4.27
C HIS A 446 8.31 4.25 -5.40
N LEU A 447 7.48 4.23 -6.46
CA LEU A 447 7.56 5.21 -7.55
C LEU A 447 7.00 6.59 -7.18
N TYR A 448 6.15 6.69 -6.16
CA TYR A 448 5.49 7.95 -5.79
C TYR A 448 5.37 8.21 -4.29
N LEU A 449 5.74 7.25 -3.43
CA LEU A 449 5.76 7.39 -1.97
C LEU A 449 7.19 7.25 -1.41
N PRO A 450 8.11 8.15 -1.76
CA PRO A 450 9.53 8.00 -1.44
C PRO A 450 9.81 7.96 0.07
N SER A 451 10.92 7.32 0.45
CA SER A 451 11.31 7.12 1.86
C SER A 451 11.62 8.41 2.64
N SER A 452 12.02 9.48 1.94
CA SER A 452 12.32 10.78 2.57
C SER A 452 11.80 11.95 1.74
N ALA A 453 11.02 12.80 2.39
CA ALA A 453 10.54 14.07 1.83
C ALA A 453 11.66 15.11 1.60
N ALA A 454 12.83 14.92 2.21
CA ALA A 454 13.94 15.88 2.14
C ALA A 454 14.80 15.71 0.87
N SER A 455 14.75 14.53 0.24
CA SER A 455 15.51 14.20 -0.98
C SER A 455 14.70 14.35 -2.26
N THR A 456 13.45 14.79 -2.15
CA THR A 456 12.44 14.72 -3.22
C THR A 456 11.96 16.11 -3.63
N GLY A 457 11.49 16.23 -4.87
CA GLY A 457 10.97 17.50 -5.38
C GLY A 457 9.73 17.99 -4.61
N PRO A 458 9.38 19.28 -4.70
CA PRO A 458 8.18 19.82 -4.04
C PRO A 458 6.88 19.09 -4.38
N LEU A 459 6.74 18.59 -5.62
CA LEU A 459 5.57 17.83 -6.08
C LEU A 459 5.43 16.50 -5.34
N GLU A 460 6.50 15.71 -5.30
CA GLU A 460 6.55 14.41 -4.63
C GLU A 460 6.27 14.54 -3.13
N ARG A 461 6.78 15.60 -2.51
CA ARG A 461 6.53 15.89 -1.10
C ARG A 461 5.04 16.09 -0.80
N ARG A 462 4.30 16.83 -1.64
CA ARG A 462 2.86 17.05 -1.43
C ARG A 462 2.05 15.76 -1.58
N ALA A 463 2.38 14.95 -2.58
CA ALA A 463 1.78 13.63 -2.76
C ALA A 463 2.02 12.75 -1.52
N LEU A 464 3.25 12.70 -1.03
CA LEU A 464 3.62 11.94 0.16
C LEU A 464 2.86 12.40 1.41
N GLU A 465 2.76 13.72 1.63
CA GLU A 465 2.01 14.30 2.77
C GLU A 465 0.53 13.87 2.76
N ASN A 466 -0.10 13.80 1.58
CA ASN A 466 -1.48 13.32 1.45
C ASN A 466 -1.61 11.85 1.89
N PHE A 467 -0.72 10.96 1.44
CA PHE A 467 -0.75 9.55 1.83
C PHE A 467 -0.38 9.32 3.29
N GLU A 468 0.58 10.06 3.84
CA GLU A 468 0.91 9.99 5.26
C GLU A 468 -0.27 10.40 6.15
N ARG A 469 -1.04 11.41 5.73
CA ARG A 469 -2.27 11.79 6.41
C ARG A 469 -3.29 10.65 6.40
N ILE A 470 -3.49 10.00 5.24
CA ILE A 470 -4.39 8.84 5.13
C ILE A 470 -3.90 7.69 6.01
N ALA A 471 -2.59 7.42 6.06
CA ALA A 471 -2.04 6.37 6.92
C ALA A 471 -2.21 6.65 8.43
N LYS A 472 -2.21 7.92 8.85
CA LYS A 472 -2.38 8.33 10.26
C LYS A 472 -3.85 8.45 10.68
N GLU A 473 -4.71 8.94 9.79
CA GLU A 473 -6.09 9.34 10.11
C GLU A 473 -7.16 8.50 9.40
N GLY A 474 -6.83 7.85 8.28
CA GLY A 474 -7.76 7.17 7.37
C GLY A 474 -8.64 6.14 8.06
N ARG A 475 -8.08 5.39 9.01
CA ARG A 475 -8.82 4.40 9.82
C ARG A 475 -10.09 4.97 10.47
N LYS A 476 -10.09 6.22 10.92
CA LYS A 476 -11.25 6.86 11.58
C LYS A 476 -12.40 7.16 10.60
N TYR A 477 -12.10 7.24 9.32
CA TYR A 477 -13.04 7.60 8.25
C TYR A 477 -13.29 6.43 7.30
N GLY A 478 -12.90 5.21 7.67
CA GLY A 478 -13.08 4.01 6.85
C GLY A 478 -12.20 4.00 5.59
N VAL A 479 -11.04 4.64 5.60
CA VAL A 479 -10.09 4.63 4.47
C VAL A 479 -8.88 3.78 4.81
N GLY A 480 -8.78 2.61 4.16
CA GLY A 480 -7.66 1.67 4.27
C GLY A 480 -6.63 1.86 3.16
N LEU A 481 -5.39 1.45 3.44
CA LEU A 481 -4.29 1.44 2.46
C LEU A 481 -3.74 0.03 2.34
N LEU A 482 -3.57 -0.46 1.12
CA LEU A 482 -2.78 -1.65 0.81
C LEU A 482 -1.56 -1.21 -0.01
N VAL A 483 -0.41 -1.08 0.65
CA VAL A 483 0.83 -0.60 0.03
C VAL A 483 1.57 -1.76 -0.61
N VAL A 484 1.75 -1.74 -1.93
CA VAL A 484 2.42 -2.81 -2.66
C VAL A 484 3.74 -2.30 -3.22
N SER A 485 4.86 -2.97 -2.90
CA SER A 485 6.18 -2.54 -3.38
C SER A 485 7.20 -3.67 -3.44
N GLN A 486 8.12 -3.58 -4.40
CA GLN A 486 9.31 -4.42 -4.51
C GLN A 486 10.52 -3.90 -3.74
N ARG A 487 10.52 -2.62 -3.37
CA ARG A 487 11.60 -1.94 -2.65
C ARG A 487 11.03 -1.25 -1.42
N PRO A 488 10.76 -1.98 -0.32
CA PRO A 488 10.33 -1.35 0.92
C PRO A 488 11.30 -0.27 1.42
N SER A 489 12.60 -0.35 1.12
CA SER A 489 13.57 0.72 1.47
C SER A 489 13.31 2.07 0.83
N ASP A 490 12.64 2.06 -0.32
CA ASP A 490 12.38 3.25 -1.13
C ASP A 490 10.99 3.84 -0.82
N VAL A 491 10.22 3.21 0.08
CA VAL A 491 8.88 3.66 0.50
C VAL A 491 8.95 4.41 1.83
N SER A 492 8.08 5.40 2.03
CA SER A 492 7.96 6.14 3.31
C SER A 492 7.84 5.20 4.51
N THR A 493 8.81 5.30 5.42
CA THR A 493 8.82 4.60 6.71
C THR A 493 7.64 5.02 7.59
N THR A 494 7.17 6.26 7.45
CA THR A 494 5.96 6.75 8.12
C THR A 494 4.74 5.97 7.68
N ILE A 495 4.56 5.72 6.37
CA ILE A 495 3.43 4.94 5.87
C ILE A 495 3.57 3.47 6.28
N LEU A 496 4.75 2.87 6.09
CA LEU A 496 4.99 1.46 6.42
C LEU A 496 4.81 1.17 7.91
N SER A 497 5.22 2.07 8.81
CA SER A 497 5.02 1.91 10.27
C SER A 497 3.57 1.98 10.72
N GLN A 498 2.67 2.57 9.91
CA GLN A 498 1.23 2.52 10.18
C GLN A 498 0.55 1.24 9.66
N CYS A 499 1.25 0.44 8.84
CA CYS A 499 0.72 -0.82 8.35
C CYS A 499 0.82 -1.89 9.45
N SER A 500 -0.31 -2.20 10.10
CA SER A 500 -0.34 -3.22 11.17
C SER A 500 -0.23 -4.65 10.63
N ASN A 501 -0.41 -4.82 9.31
CA ASN A 501 -0.34 -6.11 8.62
C ASN A 501 0.72 -6.08 7.54
N ILE A 502 1.63 -7.05 7.56
CA ILE A 502 2.71 -7.23 6.60
C ILE A 502 2.55 -8.60 5.94
N ILE A 503 2.41 -8.59 4.62
CA ILE A 503 2.48 -9.77 3.76
C ILE A 503 3.80 -9.68 3.00
N SER A 504 4.81 -10.42 3.46
CA SER A 504 6.15 -10.41 2.85
C SER A 504 6.35 -11.65 1.99
N LEU A 505 6.39 -11.47 0.66
CA LEU A 505 6.87 -12.50 -0.26
C LEU A 505 8.41 -12.52 -0.26
N ARG A 506 9.00 -13.33 -1.15
CA ARG A 506 10.45 -13.41 -1.31
C ARG A 506 11.10 -12.02 -1.44
N LEU A 507 12.02 -11.72 -0.53
CA LEU A 507 12.87 -10.52 -0.54
C LEU A 507 14.34 -10.93 -0.54
N SER A 508 15.06 -10.62 -1.62
CA SER A 508 16.48 -11.01 -1.77
C SER A 508 17.46 -9.97 -1.25
N ASN A 509 17.08 -8.70 -1.23
CA ASN A 509 17.95 -7.59 -0.83
C ASN A 509 17.99 -7.45 0.71
N LYS A 510 19.19 -7.35 1.28
CA LYS A 510 19.41 -7.18 2.73
C LYS A 510 18.83 -5.87 3.28
N THR A 511 18.90 -4.78 2.52
CA THR A 511 18.34 -3.48 2.96
C THR A 511 16.83 -3.58 3.10
N ASP A 512 16.17 -4.20 2.11
CA ASP A 512 14.72 -4.40 2.10
C ASP A 512 14.27 -5.36 3.21
N GLN A 513 15.01 -6.45 3.43
CA GLN A 513 14.79 -7.35 4.57
C GLN A 513 14.92 -6.61 5.90
N GLY A 514 15.92 -5.72 6.03
CA GLY A 514 16.13 -4.91 7.22
C GLY A 514 14.92 -4.02 7.56
N VAL A 515 14.31 -3.39 6.55
CA VAL A 515 13.10 -2.60 6.74
C VAL A 515 11.95 -3.46 7.24
N VAL A 516 11.71 -4.62 6.62
CA VAL A 516 10.64 -5.54 7.07
C VAL A 516 10.89 -6.02 8.50
N LYS A 517 12.13 -6.35 8.86
CA LYS A 517 12.49 -6.76 10.22
C LYS A 517 12.20 -5.67 11.26
N GLN A 518 12.46 -4.40 10.93
CA GLN A 518 12.21 -3.26 11.82
C GLN A 518 10.72 -2.99 12.06
N LEU A 519 9.85 -3.40 11.13
CA LEU A 519 8.40 -3.25 11.27
C LEU A 519 7.76 -4.32 12.16
N LEU A 520 8.50 -5.37 12.52
CA LEU A 520 7.98 -6.54 13.23
C LEU A 520 8.51 -6.61 14.66
N PRO A 521 7.78 -7.25 15.59
CA PRO A 521 8.29 -7.56 16.92
C PRO A 521 9.56 -8.42 16.86
N GLU A 522 10.50 -8.19 17.77
CA GLU A 522 11.77 -8.93 17.86
C GLU A 522 11.57 -10.45 17.97
N SER A 523 10.48 -10.90 18.60
CA SER A 523 10.12 -12.32 18.76
C SER A 523 9.79 -13.03 17.45
N LEU A 524 9.74 -12.31 16.32
CA LEU A 524 9.47 -12.87 15.00
C LEU A 524 10.65 -12.70 14.04
N GLU A 525 11.80 -12.22 14.51
CA GLU A 525 12.98 -12.01 13.67
C GLU A 525 13.48 -13.31 13.04
N GLY A 526 13.43 -14.44 13.77
CA GLY A 526 13.84 -15.74 13.25
C GLY A 526 12.99 -16.22 12.08
N LEU A 527 11.69 -15.88 12.05
CA LEU A 527 10.84 -16.16 10.89
C LEU A 527 11.25 -15.37 9.66
N MET A 528 11.92 -14.24 9.80
CA MET A 528 12.34 -13.41 8.67
C MET A 528 13.61 -13.92 7.98
N GLU A 529 14.34 -14.85 8.61
CA GLU A 529 15.49 -15.51 7.96
C GLU A 529 15.08 -16.36 6.76
N VAL A 530 13.81 -16.75 6.67
CA VAL A 530 13.27 -17.53 5.54
C VAL A 530 12.88 -16.67 4.34
N LEU A 531 12.79 -15.34 4.47
CA LEU A 531 12.37 -14.44 3.38
C LEU A 531 13.16 -14.64 2.07
N PRO A 532 14.49 -14.87 2.07
CA PRO A 532 15.25 -15.10 0.85
C PRO A 532 14.96 -16.46 0.20
N THR A 533 14.52 -17.44 1.00
CA THR A 533 14.32 -18.84 0.58
C THR A 533 12.88 -19.17 0.17
N LEU A 534 11.96 -18.20 0.32
CA LEU A 534 10.57 -18.36 -0.12
C LEU A 534 10.47 -18.65 -1.62
N ASP A 535 9.61 -19.60 -1.99
CA ASP A 535 9.26 -19.84 -3.37
C ASP A 535 8.33 -18.74 -3.93
N VAL A 536 8.19 -18.70 -5.27
CA VAL A 536 7.25 -17.79 -5.92
C VAL A 536 5.82 -18.11 -5.47
N GLY A 537 5.12 -17.09 -4.99
CA GLY A 537 3.78 -17.24 -4.41
C GLY A 537 3.76 -17.71 -2.96
N GLU A 538 4.91 -17.92 -2.31
CA GLU A 538 4.97 -18.06 -0.85
C GLU A 538 5.16 -16.70 -0.18
N ALA A 539 4.46 -16.49 0.92
CA ALA A 539 4.52 -15.28 1.72
C ALA A 539 4.57 -15.62 3.21
N VAL A 540 5.31 -14.83 3.97
CA VAL A 540 5.16 -14.76 5.42
C VAL A 540 4.15 -13.66 5.72
N VAL A 541 3.08 -14.02 6.44
CA VAL A 541 2.05 -13.07 6.85
C VAL A 541 2.17 -12.83 8.35
N VAL A 542 2.26 -11.57 8.73
CA VAL A 542 2.37 -11.12 10.11
C VAL A 542 1.45 -9.92 10.32
N GLY A 543 0.79 -9.85 11.47
CA GLY A 543 -0.06 -8.71 11.80
C GLY A 543 -1.28 -9.11 12.61
N ASP A 544 -2.15 -8.14 12.89
CA ASP A 544 -3.36 -8.38 13.67
C ASP A 544 -4.43 -9.16 12.89
N ALA A 545 -4.34 -9.21 11.56
CA ALA A 545 -5.27 -9.96 10.72
C ALA A 545 -5.05 -11.50 10.73
N THR A 546 -3.90 -11.99 11.21
CA THR A 546 -3.59 -13.42 11.30
C THR A 546 -3.26 -13.85 12.72
N LEU A 547 -3.93 -14.88 13.23
CA LEU A 547 -3.75 -15.38 14.60
C LEU A 547 -2.30 -15.80 14.92
N LEU A 548 -1.59 -16.35 13.93
CA LEU A 548 -0.19 -16.74 14.04
C LEU A 548 0.60 -16.21 12.85
N PRO A 549 1.82 -15.68 13.08
CA PRO A 549 2.80 -15.45 12.04
C PRO A 549 3.12 -16.76 11.33
N THR A 550 2.77 -16.86 10.06
CA THR A 550 2.85 -18.14 9.33
C THR A 550 3.27 -17.93 7.89
N ARG A 551 3.92 -18.97 7.34
CA ARG A 551 4.23 -19.05 5.92
C ARG A 551 3.05 -19.67 5.17
N ILE A 552 2.47 -18.88 4.26
CA ILE A 552 1.30 -19.22 3.47
C ILE A 552 1.70 -19.28 2.00
N ARG A 553 1.22 -20.30 1.30
CA ARG A 553 1.26 -20.36 -0.17
C ARG A 553 0.01 -19.68 -0.69
N MET A 554 0.20 -18.54 -1.35
CA MET A 554 -0.88 -17.70 -1.87
C MET A 554 -1.60 -18.42 -3.01
N ASN A 555 -2.92 -18.28 -3.05
CA ASN A 555 -3.72 -18.80 -4.15
C ASN A 555 -3.38 -18.06 -5.46
N LYS A 556 -3.44 -18.79 -6.57
CA LYS A 556 -3.40 -18.16 -7.88
C LYS A 556 -4.78 -17.59 -8.21
N PRO A 557 -4.87 -16.35 -8.72
CA PRO A 557 -6.12 -15.79 -9.20
C PRO A 557 -6.62 -16.54 -10.44
N VAL A 558 -7.92 -16.51 -10.67
CA VAL A 558 -8.55 -17.04 -11.89
C VAL A 558 -8.22 -16.15 -13.09
N HIS A 559 -8.27 -14.85 -12.89
CA HIS A 559 -7.86 -13.81 -13.83
C HIS A 559 -6.41 -13.42 -13.52
N GLU A 560 -5.47 -13.97 -14.28
CA GLU A 560 -4.05 -13.63 -14.08
C GLU A 560 -3.75 -12.20 -14.54
N PRO A 561 -2.98 -11.40 -13.76
CA PRO A 561 -2.52 -10.08 -14.19
C PRO A 561 -1.56 -10.21 -15.38
N ARG A 562 -1.47 -9.17 -16.21
CA ARG A 562 -0.61 -9.13 -17.40
C ARG A 562 0.88 -8.92 -17.08
N SER A 563 1.28 -9.15 -15.83
CA SER A 563 2.65 -8.99 -15.31
C SER A 563 3.59 -10.15 -15.67
N ALA A 564 3.12 -11.09 -16.49
CA ALA A 564 3.90 -12.27 -16.85
C ALA A 564 5.20 -11.89 -17.58
N THR A 565 6.33 -12.29 -17.00
CA THR A 565 7.63 -12.21 -17.65
C THR A 565 7.54 -12.85 -19.04
N ILE A 566 7.85 -12.08 -20.08
CA ILE A 566 7.83 -12.59 -21.45
C ILE A 566 8.91 -13.67 -21.55
N ALA A 567 8.51 -14.90 -21.87
CA ALA A 567 9.45 -16.02 -22.06
C ALA A 567 10.23 -15.84 -23.37
N PHE A 568 11.29 -15.02 -23.34
CA PHE A 568 12.08 -14.62 -24.51
C PHE A 568 12.50 -15.81 -25.37
N TRP A 569 13.09 -16.86 -24.77
CA TRP A 569 13.59 -18.04 -25.49
C TRP A 569 12.48 -18.77 -26.27
N SER A 570 11.38 -19.10 -25.59
CA SER A 570 10.21 -19.75 -26.21
C SER A 570 9.49 -18.83 -27.20
N ARG A 571 9.52 -17.51 -26.98
CA ARG A 571 8.90 -16.51 -27.85
C ARG A 571 9.69 -16.33 -29.14
N TRP A 572 11.02 -16.35 -29.07
CA TRP A 572 11.91 -16.30 -30.24
C TRP A 572 11.85 -17.58 -31.09
N ALA A 573 11.57 -18.73 -30.47
CA ALA A 573 11.41 -19.99 -31.17
C ALA A 573 10.12 -20.10 -32.02
N LYS A 574 9.14 -19.20 -31.84
CA LYS A 574 7.87 -19.22 -32.58
C LYS A 574 7.88 -18.12 -33.65
N PRO A 575 7.54 -18.40 -34.92
CA PRO A 575 7.35 -17.35 -35.91
C PRO A 575 6.25 -16.40 -35.42
N LYS A 576 6.58 -15.12 -35.27
CA LYS A 576 5.65 -14.09 -34.79
C LYS A 576 4.72 -13.71 -35.94
N LYS A 577 3.46 -13.35 -35.63
CA LYS A 577 2.67 -12.53 -36.58
C LYS A 577 3.51 -11.30 -36.95
N GLU A 578 3.50 -10.95 -38.23
CA GLU A 578 4.18 -9.77 -38.75
C GLU A 578 3.80 -8.57 -37.87
N VAL A 579 4.80 -7.93 -37.26
CA VAL A 579 4.56 -6.75 -36.43
C VAL A 579 4.62 -5.57 -37.37
N ASP A 580 3.52 -4.83 -37.44
CA ASP A 580 3.52 -3.56 -38.15
C ASP A 580 4.32 -2.53 -37.33
N LEU A 581 5.65 -2.56 -37.52
CA LEU A 581 6.57 -1.61 -36.90
C LEU A 581 6.32 -0.19 -37.41
N VAL A 582 5.77 -0.04 -38.62
CA VAL A 582 5.41 1.28 -39.15
C VAL A 582 4.26 1.85 -38.33
N ALA A 583 3.18 1.08 -38.12
CA ALA A 583 2.10 1.48 -37.23
C ALA A 583 2.58 1.73 -35.79
N ALA A 584 3.51 0.94 -35.26
CA ALA A 584 4.09 1.17 -33.94
C ALA A 584 4.88 2.49 -33.85
N VAL A 585 5.66 2.82 -34.89
CA VAL A 585 6.37 4.11 -34.98
C VAL A 585 5.39 5.26 -35.15
N GLU A 586 4.32 5.10 -35.93
CA GLU A 586 3.26 6.09 -36.06
C GLU A 586 2.52 6.30 -34.73
N ASN A 587 2.24 5.23 -33.99
CA ASN A 587 1.68 5.30 -32.64
C ASN A 587 2.64 6.00 -31.66
N MET A 588 3.94 5.72 -31.75
CA MET A 588 4.97 6.43 -30.97
C MET A 588 4.98 7.93 -31.30
N ARG A 589 4.86 8.30 -32.58
CA ARG A 589 4.76 9.70 -33.01
C ARG A 589 3.48 10.37 -32.52
N ARG A 590 2.36 9.64 -32.55
CA ARG A 590 1.06 10.09 -32.01
C ARG A 590 1.06 10.14 -30.48
N GLN A 591 2.01 9.48 -29.82
CA GLN A 591 2.02 9.24 -28.37
C GLN A 591 0.68 8.60 -27.91
N SER A 592 0.16 7.69 -28.73
CA SER A 592 -1.10 6.98 -28.52
C SER A 592 -0.95 5.56 -29.07
N ARG A 593 -1.42 4.55 -28.31
CA ARG A 593 -1.40 3.14 -28.77
C ARG A 593 -2.47 2.81 -29.81
N THR A 594 -3.38 3.74 -30.07
CA THR A 594 -4.48 3.60 -31.03
C THR A 594 -4.42 4.70 -32.09
N ALA A 595 -4.86 4.34 -33.30
CA ALA A 595 -4.88 5.20 -34.47
C ALA A 595 -5.76 6.44 -34.28
#